data_AF-W2QW62-F1
#
_entry.id   AF-W2QW62-F1
#
_cell.length_a   1.000
_cell.length_b   1.000
_cell.length_c   1.000
_cell.angle_alpha   90.00
_cell.angle_beta   90.00
_cell.angle_gamma   90.00
#
_symmetry.space_group_name_H-M   'P 1'
#
loop_
_entity.id
_entity.type
_entity.pdbx_description
1 polymer ?
#
loop_
_entity_poly.entity_id
_entity_poly.type
_entity_poly.pdbx_seq_one_letter_code
_entity_poly.pdbx_strand_id
1 'polypeptide(L)'
;MDFCTLSPPNSSSLSDSVIGSVMQRTCKLRNSSIRISDTTRNDIDAINSSQQHPTRHTCRHTPYQKSFHGYVQKESKSPDLLSSVAELIGQTDLSSGRKRTVCVPADLDTANKVIASIQGADHYIPADLQQAMVAEALKRKIRHRERCRVSQARYRQRQIRTESTLNDAVVKLKAEVEDLERKCKDSVCVQTTPTIWALASEYFRQFNCYVSSPGKMYKVASKFLHDIMAPNVMEGALIGVDAQVENWRLLALYFDEVHVDLKGLTMPMPNTLIATTVTSVIITNKTLRHAFPHLNSDDAGGTKGGTWSSLASRLLGRKLVMRGSVFFGWDSSSDKVVRVYSQADMVTPMLTLLGNLEDVSFVFDKARVTPECSCKRSIR
;
A
#
# COMPACT_ATOMS: atom_id res chain seq x y z
N MET A 1 13.04 53.28 -9.62
CA MET A 1 13.78 52.23 -8.89
C MET A 1 13.33 52.34 -7.46
N ASP A 2 12.63 51.34 -6.95
CA ASP A 2 12.46 51.02 -5.53
C ASP A 2 11.74 49.66 -5.47
N PHE A 3 12.50 48.61 -5.12
CA PHE A 3 11.97 47.25 -4.99
C PHE A 3 11.53 47.02 -3.55
N CYS A 4 10.22 46.80 -3.36
CA CYS A 4 9.66 46.43 -2.06
C CYS A 4 9.58 44.90 -1.98
N THR A 5 10.47 44.29 -1.19
CA THR A 5 10.47 42.85 -0.87
C THR A 5 9.43 42.55 0.22
N LEU A 6 8.39 41.78 -0.13
CA LEU A 6 7.43 41.26 0.83
C LEU A 6 7.98 39.97 1.47
N SER A 7 8.31 40.04 2.75
CA SER A 7 8.63 38.88 3.59
C SER A 7 7.35 38.21 4.11
N PRO A 8 7.27 36.87 4.20
CA PRO A 8 6.12 36.18 4.79
C PRO A 8 6.03 36.38 6.31
N PRO A 9 4.84 36.31 6.92
CA PRO A 9 4.53 36.87 8.25
C PRO A 9 5.06 36.08 9.46
N ASN A 10 6.05 35.19 9.28
CA ASN A 10 6.44 34.21 10.32
C ASN A 10 7.95 34.20 10.62
N SER A 11 8.71 35.18 10.15
CA SER A 11 10.18 35.19 10.30
C SER A 11 10.68 35.41 11.73
N SER A 12 9.80 35.77 12.66
CA SER A 12 10.13 36.03 14.06
C SER A 12 9.73 34.91 15.03
N SER A 13 9.16 33.79 14.53
CA SER A 13 8.58 32.74 15.38
C SER A 13 9.44 31.48 15.55
N LEU A 14 10.66 31.44 15.00
CA LEU A 14 11.54 30.28 15.11
C LEU A 14 12.80 30.66 15.89
N SER A 15 12.78 30.41 17.19
CA SER A 15 13.99 30.40 18.01
C SER A 15 14.67 29.03 17.92
N ASP A 16 16.01 29.02 17.96
CA ASP A 16 16.86 27.82 17.83
C ASP A 16 16.65 26.76 18.94
N SER A 17 15.71 26.95 19.88
CA SER A 17 15.42 25.97 20.93
C SER A 17 14.53 24.81 20.47
N VAL A 18 13.97 24.85 19.25
CA VAL A 18 13.11 23.76 18.72
C VAL A 18 13.93 22.65 18.04
N ILE A 19 15.23 22.83 17.84
CA ILE A 19 16.13 21.82 17.21
C ILE A 19 16.86 20.99 18.29
N GLY A 20 16.20 20.71 19.42
CA GLY A 20 16.76 19.89 20.51
C GLY A 20 16.35 18.41 20.48
N SER A 21 15.31 18.04 19.74
CA SER A 21 14.64 16.74 19.92
C SER A 21 14.41 15.93 18.63
N VAL A 22 15.03 16.29 17.51
CA VAL A 22 15.03 15.44 16.31
C VAL A 22 16.17 14.42 16.39
N MET A 23 15.88 13.22 16.90
CA MET A 23 16.77 12.07 16.68
C MET A 23 16.70 11.66 15.20
N GLN A 24 17.70 12.06 14.42
CA GLN A 24 17.95 11.51 13.08
C GLN A 24 18.24 10.00 13.19
N ARG A 25 17.32 9.16 12.69
CA ARG A 25 17.62 7.75 12.40
C ARG A 25 18.45 7.69 11.13
N THR A 26 19.77 7.64 11.26
CA THR A 26 20.67 7.32 10.16
C THR A 26 20.62 5.82 9.86
N CYS A 27 20.05 5.44 8.72
CA CYS A 27 20.26 4.11 8.14
C CYS A 27 21.66 4.06 7.53
N LYS A 28 22.53 3.22 8.09
CA LYS A 28 23.83 2.89 7.49
C LYS A 28 23.60 2.13 6.19
N LEU A 29 23.86 2.80 5.06
CA LEU A 29 24.02 2.15 3.77
C LEU A 29 25.29 1.29 3.83
N ARG A 30 25.12 -0.03 3.84
CA ARG A 30 26.24 -0.98 3.81
C ARG A 30 26.71 -1.08 2.36
N ASN A 31 27.77 -0.33 2.02
CA ASN A 31 28.53 -0.53 0.79
C ASN A 31 29.09 -1.96 0.76
N SER A 32 28.56 -2.81 -0.12
CA SER A 32 29.27 -4.00 -0.60
C SER A 32 29.78 -3.70 -2.00
N SER A 33 31.09 -3.53 -2.13
CA SER A 33 31.76 -3.46 -3.43
C SER A 33 31.54 -4.77 -4.18
N ILE A 34 30.88 -4.71 -5.34
CA ILE A 34 30.92 -5.78 -6.34
C ILE A 34 31.74 -5.24 -7.49
N ARG A 35 32.86 -5.91 -7.75
CA ARG A 35 33.79 -5.63 -8.85
C ARG A 35 33.06 -5.87 -10.17
N ILE A 36 33.20 -4.89 -11.06
CA ILE A 36 32.85 -4.99 -12.48
C ILE A 36 33.91 -5.88 -13.14
N SER A 37 33.46 -6.94 -13.82
CA SER A 37 34.17 -7.52 -14.95
C SER A 37 33.13 -7.88 -16.01
N ASP A 38 33.16 -7.12 -17.10
CA ASP A 38 32.47 -7.41 -18.35
C ASP A 38 32.86 -8.80 -18.88
N THR A 39 31.92 -9.50 -19.53
CA THR A 39 32.08 -10.01 -20.91
C THR A 39 30.88 -10.92 -21.29
N THR A 40 30.03 -10.37 -22.15
CA THR A 40 29.26 -10.94 -23.29
C THR A 40 28.20 -12.04 -23.14
N ARG A 41 27.06 -11.68 -23.76
CA ARG A 41 26.25 -12.40 -24.77
C ARG A 41 25.15 -13.38 -24.32
N ASN A 42 23.93 -13.00 -24.74
CA ASN A 42 22.90 -13.78 -25.45
C ASN A 42 22.23 -14.93 -24.67
N ASP A 43 20.94 -15.19 -24.74
CA ASP A 43 19.79 -14.70 -25.50
C ASP A 43 18.56 -15.43 -24.89
N ILE A 44 17.35 -15.07 -25.33
CA ILE A 44 16.12 -15.90 -25.36
C ILE A 44 15.21 -15.91 -24.11
N ASP A 45 14.08 -15.20 -24.31
CA ASP A 45 12.67 -15.61 -24.10
C ASP A 45 12.17 -15.98 -22.69
N ALA A 46 10.91 -15.79 -22.32
CA ALA A 46 9.77 -14.98 -22.75
C ALA A 46 8.66 -15.25 -21.71
N ILE A 47 7.72 -14.31 -21.59
CA ILE A 47 6.31 -14.53 -21.23
C ILE A 47 5.95 -14.85 -19.76
N ASN A 48 5.44 -13.78 -19.14
CA ASN A 48 4.16 -13.65 -18.45
C ASN A 48 3.76 -14.60 -17.30
N SER A 49 3.50 -13.90 -16.18
CA SER A 49 2.20 -13.79 -15.50
C SER A 49 1.96 -14.58 -14.22
N SER A 50 1.32 -13.86 -13.30
CA SER A 50 0.44 -14.34 -12.21
C SER A 50 1.12 -14.67 -10.88
N GLN A 51 1.34 -13.62 -10.08
CA GLN A 51 1.48 -13.75 -8.62
C GLN A 51 0.12 -14.12 -8.01
N GLN A 52 -0.11 -15.43 -7.87
CA GLN A 52 -1.04 -15.98 -6.88
C GLN A 52 -0.27 -16.31 -5.61
N HIS A 53 -0.88 -15.99 -4.46
CA HIS A 53 -0.37 -16.17 -3.11
C HIS A 53 0.21 -17.57 -2.85
N PRO A 54 1.38 -17.71 -2.18
CA PRO A 54 1.81 -19.00 -1.66
C PRO A 54 1.13 -19.30 -0.32
N THR A 55 0.24 -20.28 -0.41
CA THR A 55 -0.31 -21.12 0.65
C THR A 55 0.78 -21.64 1.59
N ARG A 56 0.49 -21.59 2.90
CA ARG A 56 1.32 -22.14 3.99
C ARG A 56 1.58 -23.63 3.78
N HIS A 57 2.82 -24.00 3.44
CA HIS A 57 3.26 -25.39 3.51
C HIS A 57 3.82 -25.71 4.90
N THR A 58 3.06 -26.50 5.66
CA THR A 58 3.52 -27.21 6.84
C THR A 58 4.32 -28.44 6.39
N CYS A 59 5.65 -28.38 6.48
CA CYS A 59 6.47 -29.57 6.25
C CYS A 59 6.52 -30.42 7.53
N ARG A 60 5.71 -31.49 7.55
CA ARG A 60 5.88 -32.64 8.45
C ARG A 60 7.09 -33.45 7.96
N HIS A 61 8.15 -33.50 8.76
CA HIS A 61 9.25 -34.44 8.53
C HIS A 61 8.80 -35.87 8.89
N THR A 62 8.86 -36.77 7.91
CA THR A 62 8.82 -38.23 8.09
C THR A 62 10.19 -38.75 8.58
N PRO A 63 10.24 -39.88 9.31
CA PRO A 63 11.48 -40.40 9.87
C PRO A 63 12.23 -41.25 8.84
N TYR A 64 13.48 -40.86 8.53
CA TYR A 64 14.35 -41.64 7.66
C TYR A 64 15.07 -42.75 8.45
N GLN A 65 14.94 -43.97 7.95
CA GLN A 65 15.40 -45.22 8.55
C GLN A 65 16.86 -45.48 8.18
N LYS A 66 17.64 -45.96 9.16
CA LYS A 66 19.10 -46.08 9.14
C LYS A 66 19.54 -47.36 8.40
N SER A 67 20.45 -47.26 7.44
CA SER A 67 21.24 -48.40 6.94
C SER A 67 22.61 -48.45 7.65
N PHE A 68 22.92 -49.58 8.27
CA PHE A 68 24.21 -49.87 8.89
C PHE A 68 25.27 -50.15 7.81
N HIS A 69 26.40 -49.47 7.89
CA HIS A 69 27.63 -49.89 7.23
C HIS A 69 28.81 -49.78 8.19
N GLY A 70 29.50 -50.92 8.35
CA GLY A 70 30.56 -51.13 9.31
C GLY A 70 31.78 -50.27 9.04
N TYR A 71 32.39 -49.79 10.11
CA TYR A 71 33.74 -49.27 10.07
C TYR A 71 34.62 -50.09 11.02
N VAL A 72 35.70 -50.57 10.42
CA VAL A 72 36.75 -51.44 10.95
C VAL A 72 37.48 -50.75 12.10
N GLN A 73 37.60 -51.47 13.23
CA GLN A 73 38.50 -51.10 14.32
C GLN A 73 39.95 -51.21 13.84
N LYS A 74 40.68 -50.09 13.89
CA LYS A 74 42.15 -50.11 13.95
C LYS A 74 42.53 -49.97 15.42
N GLU A 75 43.04 -51.06 15.99
CA GLU A 75 43.63 -51.08 17.32
C GLU A 75 44.93 -50.26 17.32
N SER A 76 45.01 -49.28 18.21
CA SER A 76 46.27 -48.65 18.63
C SER A 76 46.31 -48.61 20.14
N LYS A 77 47.40 -49.17 20.68
CA LYS A 77 47.66 -49.51 22.07
C LYS A 77 47.72 -48.29 23.01
N SER A 78 46.78 -48.21 23.94
CA SER A 78 46.94 -47.73 25.33
C SER A 78 45.61 -47.96 26.10
N PRO A 79 45.36 -49.19 26.60
CA PRO A 79 44.04 -49.59 27.11
C PRO A 79 43.57 -48.83 28.37
N ASP A 80 44.52 -48.32 29.16
CA ASP A 80 44.23 -47.91 30.53
C ASP A 80 43.60 -46.51 30.67
N LEU A 81 43.82 -45.62 29.68
CA LEU A 81 43.21 -44.28 29.69
C LEU A 81 41.79 -44.27 29.12
N LEU A 82 41.49 -45.13 28.15
CA LEU A 82 40.18 -45.21 27.50
C LEU A 82 39.11 -45.84 28.41
N SER A 83 39.49 -46.80 29.24
CA SER A 83 38.60 -47.41 30.25
C SER A 83 38.14 -46.37 31.28
N SER A 84 39.05 -45.52 31.73
CA SER A 84 38.76 -44.48 32.74
C SER A 84 37.89 -43.34 32.19
N VAL A 85 38.02 -43.01 30.90
CA VAL A 85 37.16 -41.99 30.23
C VAL A 85 35.73 -42.51 30.01
N ALA A 86 35.56 -43.81 29.73
CA ALA A 86 34.23 -44.42 29.60
C ALA A 86 33.46 -44.45 30.94
N GLU A 87 34.17 -44.70 32.06
CA GLU A 87 33.60 -44.63 33.42
C GLU A 87 33.21 -43.20 33.81
N LEU A 88 34.00 -42.19 33.42
CA LEU A 88 33.69 -40.76 33.63
C LEU A 88 32.45 -40.27 32.87
N ILE A 89 32.11 -40.89 31.73
CA ILE A 89 30.90 -40.56 30.95
C ILE A 89 29.64 -41.18 31.59
N GLY A 90 29.80 -42.26 32.37
CA GLY A 90 28.70 -42.98 33.02
C GLY A 90 28.21 -42.36 34.34
N GLN A 91 29.09 -41.76 35.13
CA GLN A 91 28.78 -41.26 36.47
C GLN A 91 28.46 -39.76 36.50
N THR A 92 27.24 -39.41 36.10
CA THR A 92 26.59 -38.19 36.61
C THR A 92 25.11 -38.48 36.74
N ASP A 93 24.67 -38.63 37.98
CA ASP A 93 23.28 -38.75 38.38
C ASP A 93 22.49 -37.58 37.79
N LEU A 94 21.50 -37.88 36.95
CA LEU A 94 20.26 -37.12 36.76
C LEU A 94 19.41 -37.83 35.70
N SER A 95 18.21 -38.21 36.13
CA SER A 95 17.12 -38.85 35.39
C SER A 95 16.86 -38.22 34.01
N SER A 96 17.16 -38.94 32.92
CA SER A 96 16.56 -38.74 31.60
C SER A 96 16.83 -39.93 30.66
N GLY A 97 16.02 -40.97 30.79
CA GLY A 97 16.22 -42.31 30.21
C GLY A 97 16.03 -42.48 28.69
N ARG A 98 16.25 -41.46 27.83
CA ARG A 98 16.14 -41.72 26.36
C ARG A 98 16.99 -40.89 25.40
N LYS A 99 17.91 -40.03 25.85
CA LYS A 99 18.68 -39.14 24.95
C LYS A 99 20.22 -39.25 24.99
N ARG A 100 20.79 -40.09 25.87
CA ARG A 100 22.26 -40.21 25.98
C ARG A 100 22.93 -40.87 24.76
N THR A 101 22.29 -41.83 24.10
CA THR A 101 22.92 -42.66 23.05
C THR A 101 23.40 -41.90 21.81
N VAL A 102 22.80 -40.75 21.45
CA VAL A 102 23.25 -39.94 20.29
C VAL A 102 24.36 -38.95 20.67
N CYS A 103 24.46 -38.57 21.95
CA CYS A 103 25.50 -37.66 22.44
C CYS A 103 26.85 -38.37 22.64
N VAL A 104 26.82 -39.66 22.97
CA VAL A 104 28.02 -40.47 23.27
C VAL A 104 29.03 -40.49 22.11
N PRO A 105 28.66 -40.70 20.83
CA PRO A 105 29.62 -40.67 19.73
C PRO A 105 30.27 -39.30 19.50
N ALA A 106 29.51 -38.22 19.62
CA ALA A 106 30.06 -36.86 19.44
C ALA A 106 30.97 -36.47 20.61
N ASP A 107 30.67 -36.93 21.81
CA ASP A 107 31.46 -36.68 23.03
C ASP A 107 32.76 -37.47 23.01
N LEU A 108 32.71 -38.71 22.53
CA LEU A 108 33.88 -39.52 22.24
C LEU A 108 34.78 -38.86 21.18
N ASP A 109 34.20 -38.34 20.09
CA ASP A 109 34.95 -37.57 19.07
C ASP A 109 35.62 -36.31 19.66
N THR A 110 34.96 -35.63 20.60
CA THR A 110 35.55 -34.46 21.28
C THR A 110 36.69 -34.86 22.22
N ALA A 111 36.52 -35.95 22.97
CA ALA A 111 37.60 -36.50 23.81
C ALA A 111 38.80 -36.90 22.95
N ASN A 112 38.56 -37.61 21.84
CA ASN A 112 39.61 -38.03 20.90
C ASN A 112 40.35 -36.84 20.26
N LYS A 113 39.64 -35.76 19.91
CA LYS A 113 40.26 -34.52 19.39
C LYS A 113 41.15 -33.83 20.42
N VAL A 114 40.71 -33.78 21.68
CA VAL A 114 41.50 -33.20 22.78
C VAL A 114 42.73 -34.06 23.06
N ILE A 115 42.59 -35.40 23.07
CA ILE A 115 43.70 -36.33 23.24
C ILE A 115 44.70 -36.22 22.08
N ALA A 116 44.24 -36.15 20.84
CA ALA A 116 45.10 -35.96 19.66
C ALA A 116 45.86 -34.61 19.71
N SER A 117 45.21 -33.55 20.18
CA SER A 117 45.84 -32.23 20.37
C SER A 117 46.87 -32.22 21.50
N ILE A 118 46.72 -33.08 22.51
CA ILE A 118 47.67 -33.26 23.63
C ILE A 118 48.88 -34.08 23.19
N GLN A 119 48.67 -35.14 22.40
CA GLN A 119 49.73 -36.01 21.87
C GLN A 119 50.61 -35.33 20.82
N GLY A 120 50.10 -34.30 20.14
CA GLY A 120 50.86 -33.48 19.19
C GLY A 120 51.63 -32.31 19.80
N ALA A 121 51.69 -32.18 21.14
CA ALA A 121 52.44 -31.13 21.81
C ALA A 121 53.86 -31.60 22.19
N ASP A 122 54.86 -30.73 22.01
CA ASP A 122 56.30 -31.05 22.24
C ASP A 122 56.70 -31.32 23.70
N HIS A 123 55.75 -31.31 24.65
CA HIS A 123 56.01 -31.39 26.08
C HIS A 123 55.19 -32.53 26.73
N TYR A 124 55.83 -33.31 27.60
CA TYR A 124 55.19 -34.42 28.31
C TYR A 124 54.13 -33.89 29.29
N ILE A 125 52.86 -34.14 28.98
CA ILE A 125 51.73 -33.79 29.85
C ILE A 125 51.41 -35.01 30.75
N PRO A 126 51.48 -34.87 32.10
CA PRO A 126 51.12 -35.95 33.02
C PRO A 126 49.69 -36.43 32.81
N ALA A 127 49.45 -37.74 32.94
CA ALA A 127 48.16 -38.39 32.68
C ALA A 127 46.98 -37.72 33.43
N ASP A 128 47.19 -37.32 34.68
CA ASP A 128 46.19 -36.64 35.51
C ASP A 128 45.73 -35.31 34.89
N LEU A 129 46.67 -34.56 34.28
CA LEU A 129 46.38 -33.29 33.64
C LEU A 129 45.68 -33.49 32.29
N GLN A 130 46.04 -34.53 31.53
CA GLN A 130 45.32 -34.90 30.31
C GLN A 130 43.87 -35.27 30.60
N GLN A 131 43.65 -36.05 31.65
CA GLN A 131 42.33 -36.48 32.07
C GLN A 131 41.47 -35.31 32.56
N ALA A 132 42.06 -34.35 33.29
CA ALA A 132 41.42 -33.11 33.67
C ALA A 132 41.03 -32.24 32.46
N MET A 133 41.90 -32.13 31.45
CA MET A 133 41.63 -31.37 30.23
C MET A 133 40.47 -31.96 29.41
N VAL A 134 40.44 -33.29 29.24
CA VAL A 134 39.34 -33.98 28.56
C VAL A 134 38.04 -33.85 29.34
N ALA A 135 38.07 -34.05 30.67
CA ALA A 135 36.91 -33.89 31.53
C ALA A 135 36.35 -32.45 31.49
N GLU A 136 37.22 -31.44 31.45
CA GLU A 136 36.79 -30.05 31.38
C GLU A 136 36.21 -29.70 30.00
N ALA A 137 36.79 -30.19 28.91
CA ALA A 137 36.26 -30.03 27.56
C ALA A 137 34.85 -30.64 27.43
N LEU A 138 34.65 -31.85 27.98
CA LEU A 138 33.34 -32.50 28.01
C LEU A 138 32.34 -31.71 28.86
N LYS A 139 32.73 -31.26 30.07
CA LYS A 139 31.90 -30.39 30.91
C LYS A 139 31.52 -29.08 30.20
N ARG A 140 32.43 -28.46 29.44
CA ARG A 140 32.13 -27.25 28.64
C ARG A 140 31.13 -27.55 27.53
N LYS A 141 31.26 -28.68 26.83
CA LYS A 141 30.33 -29.10 25.76
C LYS A 141 28.94 -29.44 26.28
N ILE A 142 28.83 -30.10 27.43
CA ILE A 142 27.55 -30.37 28.10
C ILE A 142 26.89 -29.05 28.51
N ARG A 143 27.63 -28.13 29.14
CA ARG A 143 27.12 -26.79 29.49
C ARG A 143 26.68 -25.98 28.28
N HIS A 144 27.38 -26.08 27.15
CA HIS A 144 27.00 -25.41 25.91
C HIS A 144 25.70 -25.97 25.34
N ARG A 145 25.57 -27.31 25.24
CA ARG A 145 24.33 -27.97 24.78
C ARG A 145 23.12 -27.60 25.63
N GLU A 146 23.29 -27.55 26.94
CA GLU A 146 22.19 -27.16 27.84
C GLU A 146 21.82 -25.68 27.65
N ARG A 147 22.81 -24.79 27.48
CA ARG A 147 22.54 -23.39 27.12
C ARG A 147 21.80 -23.25 25.78
N CYS A 148 22.21 -23.99 24.75
CA CYS A 148 21.53 -24.00 23.46
C CYS A 148 20.08 -24.52 23.57
N ARG A 149 19.86 -25.59 24.34
CA ARG A 149 18.53 -26.15 24.59
C ARG A 149 17.60 -25.14 25.26
N VAL A 150 18.09 -24.49 26.32
CA VAL A 150 17.34 -23.46 27.05
C VAL A 150 17.10 -22.23 26.16
N SER A 151 18.09 -21.80 25.38
CA SER A 151 17.94 -20.68 24.45
C SER A 151 16.91 -20.96 23.36
N GLN A 152 16.95 -22.16 22.74
CA GLN A 152 15.94 -22.58 21.76
C GLN A 152 14.54 -22.68 22.37
N ALA A 153 14.41 -23.21 23.60
CA ALA A 153 13.13 -23.26 24.30
C ALA A 153 12.59 -21.84 24.57
N ARG A 154 13.45 -20.91 25.02
CA ARG A 154 13.07 -19.50 25.20
C ARG A 154 12.71 -18.82 23.90
N TYR A 155 13.40 -19.11 22.81
CA TYR A 155 13.10 -18.57 21.48
C TYR A 155 11.72 -19.03 21.00
N ARG A 156 11.43 -20.35 21.07
CA ARG A 156 10.10 -20.89 20.75
C ARG A 156 9.01 -20.27 21.62
N GLN A 157 9.28 -20.12 22.93
CA GLN A 157 8.31 -19.49 23.85
C GLN A 157 8.06 -18.02 23.50
N ARG A 158 9.09 -17.26 23.11
CA ARG A 158 8.93 -15.86 22.67
C ARG A 158 8.09 -15.80 21.40
N GLN A 159 8.34 -16.69 20.44
CA GLN A 159 7.57 -16.76 19.19
C GLN A 159 6.08 -17.02 19.46
N ILE A 160 5.75 -18.00 20.31
CA ILE A 160 4.37 -18.32 20.70
C ILE A 160 3.71 -17.12 21.40
N ARG A 161 4.43 -16.45 22.31
CA ARG A 161 3.90 -15.25 23.00
C ARG A 161 3.59 -14.13 22.01
N THR A 162 4.50 -13.83 21.09
CA THR A 162 4.29 -12.80 20.08
C THR A 162 3.10 -13.11 19.18
N GLU A 163 2.95 -14.37 18.75
CA GLU A 163 1.81 -14.82 17.95
C GLU A 163 0.49 -14.69 18.72
N SER A 164 0.47 -15.08 20.00
CA SER A 164 -0.70 -14.90 20.87
C SER A 164 -1.08 -13.43 21.01
N THR A 165 -0.12 -12.56 21.35
CA THR A 165 -0.37 -11.12 21.50
C THR A 165 -0.88 -10.49 20.21
N LEU A 166 -0.38 -10.92 19.05
CA LEU A 166 -0.87 -10.44 17.76
C LEU A 166 -2.32 -10.90 17.51
N ASN A 167 -2.64 -12.17 17.78
CA ASN A 167 -3.99 -12.69 17.64
C ASN A 167 -4.98 -11.97 18.57
N ASP A 168 -4.59 -11.72 19.83
CA ASP A 168 -5.40 -10.98 20.79
C ASP A 168 -5.66 -9.54 20.31
N ALA A 169 -4.63 -8.88 19.74
CA ALA A 169 -4.79 -7.55 19.16
C ALA A 169 -5.73 -7.55 17.95
N VAL A 170 -5.65 -8.57 17.07
CA VAL A 170 -6.56 -8.70 15.91
C VAL A 170 -8.00 -8.93 16.37
N VAL A 171 -8.21 -9.81 17.36
CA VAL A 171 -9.56 -10.06 17.91
C VAL A 171 -10.12 -8.78 18.54
N LYS A 172 -9.31 -8.06 19.32
CA LYS A 172 -9.71 -6.79 19.93
C LYS A 172 -10.07 -5.74 18.87
N LEU A 173 -9.22 -5.55 17.85
CA LEU A 173 -9.47 -4.58 16.79
C LEU A 173 -10.73 -4.93 15.99
N LYS A 174 -10.97 -6.21 15.71
CA LYS A 174 -12.21 -6.64 15.03
C LYS A 174 -13.45 -6.34 15.87
N ALA A 175 -13.40 -6.63 17.17
CA ALA A 175 -14.50 -6.32 18.07
C ALA A 175 -14.74 -4.80 18.19
N GLU A 176 -13.68 -4.00 18.19
CA GLU A 176 -13.78 -2.54 18.20
C GLU A 176 -14.40 -2.00 16.90
N VAL A 177 -14.02 -2.54 15.74
CA VAL A 177 -14.66 -2.20 14.46
C VAL A 177 -16.15 -2.55 14.48
N GLU A 178 -16.51 -3.76 14.92
CA GLU A 178 -17.92 -4.17 15.02
C GLU A 178 -18.72 -3.31 16.01
N ASP A 179 -18.14 -2.92 17.16
CA ASP A 179 -18.77 -2.03 18.13
C ASP A 179 -18.96 -0.62 17.58
N LEU A 180 -17.95 -0.07 16.90
CA LEU A 180 -18.04 1.23 16.22
C LEU A 180 -19.08 1.20 15.10
N GLU A 181 -19.12 0.14 14.30
CA GLU A 181 -20.15 -0.06 13.27
C GLU A 181 -21.56 -0.15 13.87
N ARG A 182 -21.72 -0.83 15.01
CA ARG A 182 -22.99 -0.91 15.73
C ARG A 182 -23.41 0.45 16.29
N LYS A 183 -22.50 1.18 16.94
CA LYS A 183 -22.74 2.55 17.41
C LYS A 183 -23.09 3.50 16.26
N CYS A 184 -22.49 3.32 15.09
CA CYS A 184 -22.90 4.05 13.89
C CYS A 184 -24.32 3.67 13.46
N LYS A 185 -24.69 2.38 13.43
CA LYS A 185 -26.05 1.94 13.06
C LYS A 185 -27.11 2.37 14.07
N ASP A 186 -26.80 2.35 15.37
CA ASP A 186 -27.72 2.76 16.43
C ASP A 186 -27.86 4.29 16.51
N SER A 187 -26.80 5.04 16.19
CA SER A 187 -26.85 6.52 16.12
C SER A 187 -27.53 7.06 14.85
N VAL A 188 -27.67 6.24 13.80
CA VAL A 188 -28.46 6.57 12.59
C VAL A 188 -29.96 6.77 12.90
N CYS A 189 -30.45 6.39 14.08
CA CYS A 189 -31.85 6.62 14.45
C CYS A 189 -32.17 8.06 14.91
N VAL A 190 -31.20 8.97 15.08
CA VAL A 190 -31.49 10.34 15.54
C VAL A 190 -30.62 11.39 14.83
N GLN A 191 -30.74 11.51 13.51
CA GLN A 191 -30.50 12.77 12.81
C GLN A 191 -31.60 12.97 11.77
N THR A 192 -32.67 13.65 12.17
CA THR A 192 -33.75 14.07 11.28
C THR A 192 -33.29 15.15 10.30
N THR A 193 -32.16 15.81 10.58
CA THR A 193 -31.53 16.79 9.69
C THR A 193 -30.36 16.12 8.95
N PRO A 194 -30.40 16.07 7.60
CA PRO A 194 -29.35 15.42 6.83
C PRO A 194 -28.03 16.18 6.97
N THR A 195 -26.96 15.48 7.35
CA THR A 195 -25.63 16.09 7.44
C THR A 195 -25.10 16.43 6.05
N ILE A 196 -24.24 17.45 5.97
CA ILE A 196 -23.52 17.81 4.74
C ILE A 196 -22.78 16.61 4.10
N TRP A 197 -22.29 15.67 4.92
CA TRP A 197 -21.61 14.44 4.47
C TRP A 197 -22.58 13.47 3.77
N ALA A 198 -23.75 13.25 4.37
CA ALA A 198 -24.80 12.43 3.78
C ALA A 198 -25.31 13.06 2.48
N LEU A 199 -25.54 14.38 2.48
CA LEU A 199 -25.98 15.13 1.30
C LEU A 199 -24.96 15.08 0.17
N ALA A 200 -23.66 15.24 0.45
CA ALA A 200 -22.62 15.12 -0.56
C ALA A 200 -22.57 13.71 -1.15
N SER A 201 -22.69 12.67 -0.32
CA SER A 201 -22.73 11.28 -0.79
C SER A 201 -23.95 11.03 -1.70
N GLU A 202 -25.12 11.51 -1.29
CA GLU A 202 -26.35 11.43 -2.08
C GLU A 202 -26.28 12.26 -3.37
N TYR A 203 -25.59 13.41 -3.35
CA TYR A 203 -25.36 14.21 -4.55
C TYR A 203 -24.64 13.41 -5.64
N PHE A 204 -23.56 12.71 -5.30
CA PHE A 204 -22.83 11.88 -6.28
C PHE A 204 -23.66 10.66 -6.74
N ARG A 205 -24.41 10.04 -5.82
CA ARG A 205 -25.33 8.95 -6.17
C ARG A 205 -26.37 9.43 -7.19
N GLN A 206 -27.01 10.56 -6.91
CA GLN A 206 -28.03 11.13 -7.78
C GLN A 206 -27.45 11.63 -9.11
N PHE A 207 -26.23 12.17 -9.11
CA PHE A 207 -25.50 12.53 -10.33
C PHE A 207 -25.25 11.31 -11.22
N ASN A 208 -24.69 10.24 -10.66
CA ASN A 208 -24.42 9.00 -11.40
C ASN A 208 -25.71 8.36 -11.95
N CYS A 209 -26.79 8.37 -11.17
CA CYS A 209 -28.11 7.95 -11.67
C CYS A 209 -28.62 8.85 -12.80
N TYR A 210 -28.45 10.17 -12.68
CA TYR A 210 -28.86 11.13 -13.69
C TYR A 210 -28.11 10.92 -15.00
N VAL A 211 -26.78 10.89 -15.01
CA VAL A 211 -25.99 10.76 -16.24
C VAL A 211 -26.23 9.44 -16.96
N SER A 212 -26.59 8.38 -16.21
CA SER A 212 -26.98 7.08 -16.79
C SER A 212 -28.31 7.14 -17.55
N SER A 213 -29.24 8.03 -17.16
CA SER A 213 -30.53 8.17 -17.83
C SER A 213 -31.13 9.59 -17.65
N PRO A 214 -30.57 10.62 -18.30
CA PRO A 214 -30.90 12.02 -18.03
C PRO A 214 -32.39 12.35 -18.23
N GLY A 215 -33.01 11.81 -19.28
CA GLY A 215 -34.42 12.05 -19.59
C GLY A 215 -35.38 11.52 -18.52
N LYS A 216 -35.16 10.30 -18.04
CA LYS A 216 -36.01 9.68 -17.00
C LYS A 216 -35.76 10.29 -15.61
N MET A 217 -34.49 10.62 -15.33
CA MET A 217 -34.07 11.09 -14.02
C MET A 217 -34.18 12.59 -13.84
N TYR A 218 -34.51 13.37 -14.89
CA TYR A 218 -34.60 14.83 -14.82
C TYR A 218 -35.46 15.33 -13.66
N LYS A 219 -36.71 14.85 -13.55
CA LYS A 219 -37.64 15.29 -12.50
C LYS A 219 -37.12 14.96 -11.10
N VAL A 220 -36.52 13.78 -10.94
CA VAL A 220 -35.97 13.32 -9.65
C VAL A 220 -34.74 14.14 -9.27
N ALA A 221 -33.82 14.35 -10.21
CA ALA A 221 -32.61 15.15 -9.99
C ALA A 221 -32.93 16.63 -9.73
N SER A 222 -33.83 17.23 -10.51
CA SER A 222 -34.27 18.61 -10.31
C SER A 222 -34.91 18.79 -8.92
N LYS A 223 -35.87 17.93 -8.56
CA LYS A 223 -36.49 17.96 -7.23
C LYS A 223 -35.44 17.83 -6.12
N PHE A 224 -34.56 16.84 -6.22
CA PHE A 224 -33.49 16.63 -5.25
C PHE A 224 -32.59 17.85 -5.09
N LEU A 225 -32.15 18.48 -6.20
CA LEU A 225 -31.30 19.66 -6.13
C LEU A 225 -32.03 20.86 -5.50
N HIS A 226 -33.32 21.06 -5.80
CA HIS A 226 -34.14 22.09 -5.11
C HIS A 226 -34.33 21.79 -3.62
N ASP A 227 -34.40 20.52 -3.24
CA ASP A 227 -34.57 20.10 -1.85
C ASP A 227 -33.28 20.29 -1.03
N ILE A 228 -32.09 20.26 -1.64
CA ILE A 228 -30.81 20.37 -0.88
C ILE A 228 -30.08 21.70 -1.06
N MET A 229 -30.35 22.45 -2.14
CA MET A 229 -29.65 23.70 -2.47
C MET A 229 -30.49 24.92 -2.12
N ALA A 230 -29.82 26.02 -1.80
CA ALA A 230 -30.45 27.33 -1.71
C ALA A 230 -30.89 27.79 -3.11
N PRO A 231 -32.00 28.55 -3.24
CA PRO A 231 -32.48 29.02 -4.54
C PRO A 231 -31.45 29.83 -5.34
N ASN A 232 -30.53 30.51 -4.65
CA ASN A 232 -29.45 31.33 -5.19
C ASN A 232 -28.06 30.67 -5.05
N VAL A 233 -28.00 29.34 -5.01
CA VAL A 233 -26.73 28.59 -4.97
C VAL A 233 -25.79 29.07 -6.08
N MET A 234 -24.52 29.29 -5.74
CA MET A 234 -23.52 29.79 -6.68
C MET A 234 -22.59 28.67 -7.18
N GLU A 235 -22.42 28.59 -8.50
CA GLU A 235 -21.42 27.77 -9.18
C GLU A 235 -20.55 28.67 -10.07
N GLY A 236 -19.45 29.18 -9.51
CA GLY A 236 -18.63 30.20 -10.17
C GLY A 236 -19.44 31.47 -10.45
N ALA A 237 -19.69 31.77 -11.73
CA ALA A 237 -20.51 32.91 -12.17
C ALA A 237 -22.00 32.56 -12.37
N LEU A 238 -22.37 31.28 -12.25
CA LEU A 238 -23.74 30.81 -12.45
C LEU A 238 -24.50 30.83 -11.12
N ILE A 239 -25.76 31.25 -11.18
CA ILE A 239 -26.63 31.38 -10.00
C ILE A 239 -27.87 30.50 -10.20
N GLY A 240 -28.19 29.74 -9.16
CA GLY A 240 -29.46 29.04 -9.00
C GLY A 240 -29.41 27.55 -9.32
N VAL A 241 -30.43 26.85 -8.83
CA VAL A 241 -30.52 25.37 -8.92
C VAL A 241 -30.66 24.89 -10.36
N ASP A 242 -31.42 25.60 -11.20
CA ASP A 242 -31.59 25.27 -12.62
C ASP A 242 -30.26 25.30 -13.37
N ALA A 243 -29.33 26.17 -12.95
CA ALA A 243 -28.01 26.21 -13.53
C ALA A 243 -27.22 24.92 -13.26
N GLN A 244 -27.37 24.34 -12.07
CA GLN A 244 -26.74 23.08 -11.70
C GLN A 244 -27.35 21.89 -12.46
N VAL A 245 -28.68 21.86 -12.60
CA VAL A 245 -29.39 20.84 -13.39
C VAL A 245 -28.92 20.90 -14.85
N GLU A 246 -28.78 22.10 -15.41
CA GLU A 246 -28.28 22.29 -16.77
C GLU A 246 -26.82 21.85 -16.92
N ASN A 247 -25.98 22.07 -15.90
CA ASN A 247 -24.60 21.58 -15.91
C ASN A 247 -24.54 20.04 -15.98
N TRP A 248 -25.37 19.35 -15.18
CA TRP A 248 -25.51 17.90 -15.25
C TRP A 248 -25.98 17.44 -16.64
N ARG A 249 -26.95 18.17 -17.22
CA ARG A 249 -27.47 17.90 -18.57
C ARG A 249 -26.37 18.03 -19.63
N LEU A 250 -25.54 19.06 -19.56
CA LEU A 250 -24.46 19.30 -20.51
C LEU A 250 -23.38 18.21 -20.42
N LEU A 251 -22.99 17.81 -19.21
CA LEU A 251 -22.06 16.70 -19.02
C LEU A 251 -22.59 15.41 -19.65
N ALA A 252 -23.87 15.07 -19.41
CA ALA A 252 -24.49 13.90 -20.01
C ALA A 252 -24.73 14.03 -21.53
N LEU A 253 -24.78 15.25 -22.07
CA LEU A 253 -24.85 15.52 -23.50
C LEU A 253 -23.47 15.42 -24.18
N TYR A 254 -22.39 15.76 -23.48
CA TYR A 254 -21.05 15.77 -24.05
C TYR A 254 -20.38 14.40 -23.95
N PHE A 255 -20.61 13.68 -22.85
CA PHE A 255 -19.91 12.45 -22.57
C PHE A 255 -20.88 11.27 -22.49
N ASP A 256 -20.40 10.12 -22.93
CA ASP A 256 -21.04 8.83 -22.68
C ASP A 256 -20.28 8.07 -21.60
N GLU A 257 -20.96 7.13 -20.94
CA GLU A 257 -20.39 6.29 -19.89
C GLU A 257 -19.70 7.10 -18.77
N VAL A 258 -20.30 8.22 -18.40
CA VAL A 258 -19.81 9.06 -17.30
C VAL A 258 -19.98 8.32 -15.98
N HIS A 259 -18.88 8.14 -15.26
CA HIS A 259 -18.88 7.60 -13.92
C HIS A 259 -18.03 8.45 -12.99
N VAL A 260 -18.61 8.88 -11.87
CA VAL A 260 -17.90 9.65 -10.84
C VAL A 260 -17.79 8.81 -9.58
N ASP A 261 -16.55 8.46 -9.25
CA ASP A 261 -16.21 7.82 -7.99
C ASP A 261 -15.92 8.87 -6.91
N LEU A 262 -16.67 8.81 -5.81
CA LEU A 262 -16.32 9.52 -4.59
C LEU A 262 -15.20 8.76 -3.85
N LYS A 263 -13.99 9.35 -3.77
CA LYS A 263 -12.83 8.72 -3.10
C LYS A 263 -12.69 9.14 -1.64
N GLY A 264 -13.20 10.32 -1.29
CA GLY A 264 -13.16 10.80 0.08
C GLY A 264 -13.86 12.14 0.23
N LEU A 265 -14.21 12.44 1.47
CA LEU A 265 -14.79 13.70 1.89
C LEU A 265 -13.89 14.30 2.98
N THR A 266 -13.63 15.60 2.90
CA THR A 266 -12.85 16.33 3.91
C THR A 266 -13.50 17.69 4.18
N MET A 267 -13.41 18.17 5.41
CA MET A 267 -13.96 19.46 5.81
C MET A 267 -12.84 20.33 6.39
N PRO A 268 -12.02 20.98 5.53
CA PRO A 268 -10.85 21.73 5.98
C PRO A 268 -11.21 23.01 6.74
N MET A 269 -12.41 23.55 6.50
CA MET A 269 -12.92 24.75 7.15
C MET A 269 -14.38 24.52 7.57
N PRO A 270 -14.88 25.25 8.59
CA PRO A 270 -16.29 25.23 8.93
C PRO A 270 -17.15 25.48 7.70
N ASN A 271 -18.22 24.69 7.55
CA ASN A 271 -19.22 24.83 6.50
C ASN A 271 -18.69 24.68 5.05
N THR A 272 -17.47 24.18 4.86
CA THR A 272 -16.89 23.93 3.54
C THR A 272 -16.45 22.47 3.44
N LEU A 273 -17.21 21.68 2.69
CA LEU A 273 -16.88 20.28 2.42
C LEU A 273 -16.26 20.13 1.04
N ILE A 274 -15.16 19.39 0.96
CA ILE A 274 -14.47 19.05 -0.27
C ILE A 274 -14.61 17.55 -0.49
N ALA A 275 -15.18 17.18 -1.62
CA ALA A 275 -15.23 15.81 -2.10
C ALA A 275 -14.11 15.58 -3.10
N THR A 276 -13.26 14.59 -2.83
CA THR A 276 -12.23 14.13 -3.78
C THR A 276 -12.84 13.09 -4.70
N THR A 277 -12.73 13.28 -6.01
CA THR A 277 -13.40 12.44 -7.00
C THR A 277 -12.44 11.90 -8.06
N VAL A 278 -12.83 10.78 -8.67
CA VAL A 278 -12.23 10.28 -9.91
C VAL A 278 -13.35 10.09 -10.92
N THR A 279 -13.28 10.82 -12.03
CA THR A 279 -14.27 10.77 -13.10
C THR A 279 -13.71 9.97 -14.27
N SER A 280 -14.47 8.99 -14.75
CA SER A 280 -14.16 8.24 -15.97
C SER A 280 -15.16 8.56 -17.06
N VAL A 281 -14.68 8.78 -18.29
CA VAL A 281 -15.51 9.01 -19.48
C VAL A 281 -14.89 8.32 -20.70
N ILE A 282 -15.70 7.98 -21.69
CA ILE A 282 -15.21 7.53 -23.01
C ILE A 282 -15.47 8.64 -24.03
N ILE A 283 -14.44 9.00 -24.81
CA ILE A 283 -14.60 9.94 -25.91
C ILE A 283 -15.28 9.22 -27.07
N THR A 284 -16.55 9.54 -27.31
CA THR A 284 -17.32 8.98 -28.42
C THR A 284 -17.46 9.98 -29.55
N ASN A 285 -18.10 9.57 -30.65
CA ASN A 285 -18.50 10.51 -31.70
C ASN A 285 -19.34 11.66 -31.12
N LYS A 286 -20.26 11.36 -30.18
CA LYS A 286 -21.06 12.38 -29.50
C LYS A 286 -20.17 13.40 -28.77
N THR A 287 -19.12 12.94 -28.09
CA THR A 287 -18.13 13.82 -27.45
C THR A 287 -17.40 14.70 -28.44
N LEU A 288 -16.92 14.16 -29.56
CA LEU A 288 -16.28 14.97 -30.59
C LEU A 288 -17.24 16.03 -31.14
N ARG A 289 -18.49 15.65 -31.42
CA ARG A 289 -19.52 16.57 -31.95
C ARG A 289 -19.88 17.70 -30.99
N HIS A 290 -19.97 17.41 -29.70
CA HIS A 290 -20.49 18.37 -28.72
C HIS A 290 -19.41 19.09 -27.93
N ALA A 291 -18.34 18.41 -27.53
CA ALA A 291 -17.25 19.00 -26.74
C ALA A 291 -16.14 19.59 -27.63
N PHE A 292 -15.84 18.97 -28.77
CA PHE A 292 -14.74 19.35 -29.66
C PHE A 292 -15.16 19.57 -31.13
N PRO A 293 -16.23 20.35 -31.40
CA PRO A 293 -16.79 20.47 -32.75
C PRO A 293 -15.81 21.03 -33.79
N HIS A 294 -14.87 21.87 -33.36
CA HIS A 294 -13.83 22.50 -34.18
C HIS A 294 -12.77 21.51 -34.69
N LEU A 295 -12.73 20.28 -34.19
CA LEU A 295 -11.83 19.25 -34.72
C LEU A 295 -12.36 18.64 -36.04
N ASN A 296 -13.58 19.00 -36.45
CA ASN A 296 -14.08 18.75 -37.80
C ASN A 296 -13.86 19.99 -38.67
N SER A 297 -13.53 19.80 -39.93
CA SER A 297 -13.33 20.88 -40.90
C SER A 297 -14.56 21.79 -41.11
N ASP A 298 -15.76 21.35 -40.73
CA ASP A 298 -16.98 22.16 -40.81
C ASP A 298 -17.18 23.11 -39.61
N ASP A 299 -16.29 23.06 -38.61
CA ASP A 299 -16.37 23.76 -37.32
C ASP A 299 -17.70 23.55 -36.56
N ALA A 300 -18.50 22.57 -37.00
CA ALA A 300 -19.85 22.31 -36.55
C ALA A 300 -20.03 20.85 -36.14
N GLY A 301 -18.94 20.16 -35.80
CA GLY A 301 -18.95 18.79 -35.33
C GLY A 301 -19.46 17.80 -36.37
N GLY A 302 -19.19 18.04 -37.66
CA GLY A 302 -19.63 17.15 -38.74
C GLY A 302 -21.14 17.17 -38.98
N THR A 303 -21.86 18.20 -38.52
CA THR A 303 -23.31 18.34 -38.78
C THR A 303 -23.60 18.79 -40.20
N LYS A 304 -22.64 19.44 -40.86
CA LYS A 304 -22.74 19.91 -42.25
C LYS A 304 -21.92 19.06 -43.22
N GLY A 305 -21.49 17.87 -42.79
CA GLY A 305 -20.44 17.10 -43.46
C GLY A 305 -19.04 17.53 -42.99
N GLY A 306 -18.00 17.15 -43.71
CA GLY A 306 -16.62 17.52 -43.36
C GLY A 306 -15.78 16.35 -42.85
N THR A 307 -14.47 16.60 -42.71
CA THR A 307 -13.47 15.60 -42.37
C THR A 307 -12.95 15.85 -40.96
N TRP A 308 -12.91 14.78 -40.16
CA TRP A 308 -12.32 14.83 -38.82
C TRP A 308 -10.80 14.91 -38.89
N SER A 309 -10.21 15.74 -38.04
CA SER A 309 -8.76 15.85 -37.93
C SER A 309 -8.11 14.55 -37.43
N SER A 310 -6.79 14.45 -37.63
CA SER A 310 -5.99 13.35 -37.06
C SER A 310 -6.09 13.32 -35.53
N LEU A 311 -6.17 14.48 -34.87
CA LEU A 311 -6.37 14.59 -33.43
C LEU A 311 -7.72 14.00 -33.00
N ALA A 312 -8.82 14.35 -33.67
CA ALA A 312 -10.12 13.74 -33.40
C ALA A 312 -10.09 12.21 -33.51
N SER A 313 -9.40 11.69 -34.53
CA SER A 313 -9.24 10.24 -34.72
C SER A 313 -8.45 9.56 -33.60
N ARG A 314 -7.44 10.25 -33.04
CA ARG A 314 -6.66 9.75 -31.89
C ARG A 314 -7.46 9.76 -30.59
N LEU A 315 -8.34 10.75 -30.41
CA LEU A 315 -9.21 10.90 -29.25
C LEU A 315 -10.36 9.88 -29.24
N LEU A 316 -10.93 9.57 -30.41
CA LEU A 316 -12.09 8.70 -30.52
C LEU A 316 -11.86 7.31 -29.90
N GLY A 317 -12.82 6.86 -29.10
CA GLY A 317 -12.82 5.56 -28.42
C GLY A 317 -11.90 5.48 -27.21
N ARG A 318 -11.26 6.58 -26.81
CA ARG A 318 -10.33 6.58 -25.67
C ARG A 318 -11.07 6.84 -24.36
N LYS A 319 -10.67 6.09 -23.33
CA LYS A 319 -11.14 6.31 -21.96
C LYS A 319 -10.25 7.35 -21.27
N LEU A 320 -10.85 8.43 -20.78
CA LEU A 320 -10.18 9.40 -19.93
C LEU A 320 -10.53 9.13 -18.47
N VAL A 321 -9.51 9.19 -17.60
CA VAL A 321 -9.67 9.11 -16.15
C VAL A 321 -9.11 10.40 -15.56
N MET A 322 -9.99 11.17 -14.93
CA MET A 322 -9.73 12.54 -14.48
C MET A 322 -9.83 12.58 -12.96
N ARG A 323 -8.80 13.14 -12.31
CA ARG A 323 -8.86 13.40 -10.87
C ARG A 323 -9.52 14.76 -10.66
N GLY A 324 -10.41 14.84 -9.70
CA GLY A 324 -11.17 16.05 -9.48
C GLY A 324 -11.56 16.27 -8.03
N SER A 325 -12.25 17.38 -7.82
CA SER A 325 -12.85 17.71 -6.55
C SER A 325 -14.14 18.51 -6.74
N VAL A 326 -15.09 18.29 -5.84
CA VAL A 326 -16.31 19.10 -5.75
C VAL A 326 -16.36 19.77 -4.38
N PHE A 327 -16.55 21.07 -4.37
CA PHE A 327 -16.65 21.91 -3.20
C PHE A 327 -18.12 22.18 -2.90
N PHE A 328 -18.51 22.04 -1.65
CA PHE A 328 -19.82 22.36 -1.13
C PHE A 328 -19.69 23.42 -0.03
N GLY A 329 -20.24 24.59 -0.27
CA GLY A 329 -20.46 25.62 0.74
C GLY A 329 -21.83 25.41 1.37
N TRP A 330 -21.87 25.27 2.69
CA TRP A 330 -23.07 24.96 3.46
C TRP A 330 -23.50 26.14 4.30
N ASP A 331 -24.80 26.33 4.42
CA ASP A 331 -25.39 27.24 5.39
C ASP A 331 -26.11 26.42 6.47
N SER A 332 -25.50 26.41 7.66
CA SER A 332 -26.03 25.72 8.84
C SER A 332 -27.30 26.35 9.39
N SER A 333 -27.67 27.57 8.97
CA SER A 333 -28.90 28.21 9.42
C SER A 333 -30.12 27.81 8.58
N SER A 334 -29.92 27.55 7.28
CA SER A 334 -30.98 27.11 6.36
C SER A 334 -30.97 25.62 6.06
N ASP A 335 -29.96 24.88 6.51
CA ASP A 335 -29.67 23.49 6.14
C ASP A 335 -29.65 23.29 4.61
N LYS A 336 -28.98 24.22 3.91
CA LYS A 336 -28.87 24.22 2.45
C LYS A 336 -27.44 24.39 1.96
N VAL A 337 -27.19 23.84 0.78
CA VAL A 337 -25.98 24.11 0.01
C VAL A 337 -26.12 25.47 -0.69
N VAL A 338 -25.25 26.41 -0.35
CA VAL A 338 -25.23 27.79 -0.89
C VAL A 338 -24.16 27.97 -1.98
N ARG A 339 -23.19 27.06 -2.07
CA ARG A 339 -22.16 27.07 -3.13
C ARG A 339 -21.84 25.65 -3.57
N VAL A 340 -21.73 25.43 -4.87
CA VAL A 340 -21.18 24.20 -5.43
C VAL A 340 -20.17 24.56 -6.50
N TYR A 341 -18.99 23.96 -6.47
CA TYR A 341 -17.99 24.15 -7.52
C TYR A 341 -17.30 22.83 -7.82
N SER A 342 -17.20 22.47 -9.10
CA SER A 342 -16.59 21.21 -9.53
C SER A 342 -15.40 21.49 -10.44
N GLN A 343 -14.33 20.73 -10.26
CA GLN A 343 -13.16 20.74 -11.14
C GLN A 343 -12.65 19.30 -11.36
N ALA A 344 -12.21 18.98 -12.56
CA ALA A 344 -11.52 17.73 -12.85
C ALA A 344 -10.44 17.93 -13.93
N ASP A 345 -9.26 17.36 -13.71
CA ASP A 345 -8.10 17.52 -14.61
C ASP A 345 -8.26 16.70 -15.89
N MET A 346 -8.61 17.36 -17.00
CA MET A 346 -8.59 16.77 -18.33
C MET A 346 -7.22 16.87 -18.99
N VAL A 347 -6.35 17.79 -18.57
CA VAL A 347 -5.05 18.06 -19.21
C VAL A 347 -4.14 16.85 -19.09
N THR A 348 -4.00 16.31 -17.88
CA THR A 348 -3.11 15.16 -17.63
C THR A 348 -3.45 13.92 -18.50
N PRO A 349 -4.71 13.43 -18.54
CA PRO A 349 -5.03 12.29 -19.39
C PRO A 349 -4.94 12.63 -20.89
N MET A 350 -5.24 13.87 -21.30
CA MET A 350 -5.09 14.30 -22.70
C MET A 350 -3.62 14.40 -23.12
N LEU A 351 -2.75 14.89 -22.26
CA LEU A 351 -1.30 14.95 -22.50
C LEU A 351 -0.71 13.54 -22.61
N THR A 352 -1.17 12.61 -21.77
CA THR A 352 -0.77 11.20 -21.84
C THR A 352 -1.19 10.56 -23.18
N LEU A 353 -2.34 10.94 -23.71
CA LEU A 353 -2.89 10.42 -24.96
C LEU A 353 -2.26 11.06 -26.22
N LEU A 354 -2.02 12.37 -26.18
CA LEU A 354 -1.55 13.15 -27.32
C LEU A 354 -0.02 13.25 -27.39
N GLY A 355 0.67 13.09 -26.26
CA GLY A 355 2.14 13.00 -26.18
C GLY A 355 2.87 14.34 -26.22
N ASN A 356 2.16 15.46 -26.41
CA ASN A 356 2.73 16.81 -26.39
C ASN A 356 1.68 17.85 -25.98
N LEU A 357 2.15 19.00 -25.49
CA LEU A 357 1.27 20.06 -24.99
C LEU A 357 0.68 20.94 -26.10
N GLU A 358 1.32 21.01 -27.27
CA GLU A 358 0.83 21.78 -28.42
C GLU A 358 -0.50 21.24 -28.92
N ASP A 359 -0.58 19.92 -29.13
CA ASP A 359 -1.80 19.21 -29.48
C ASP A 359 -2.89 19.37 -28.41
N VAL A 360 -2.52 19.29 -27.13
CA VAL A 360 -3.48 19.49 -26.02
C VAL A 360 -4.04 20.90 -26.01
N SER A 361 -3.18 21.90 -26.17
CA SER A 361 -3.57 23.31 -26.27
C SER A 361 -4.52 23.52 -27.46
N PHE A 362 -4.18 22.97 -28.62
CA PHE A 362 -5.01 23.04 -29.82
C PHE A 362 -6.39 22.41 -29.61
N VAL A 363 -6.46 21.25 -28.96
CA VAL A 363 -7.73 20.57 -28.68
C VAL A 363 -8.62 21.40 -27.75
N PHE A 364 -8.06 22.19 -26.83
CA PHE A 364 -8.85 23.01 -25.90
C PHE A 364 -9.15 24.44 -26.38
N ASP A 365 -8.43 24.96 -27.39
CA ASP A 365 -8.55 26.35 -27.88
C ASP A 365 -9.99 26.76 -28.19
N LYS A 366 -10.66 25.99 -29.06
CA LYS A 366 -12.07 26.19 -29.45
C LYS A 366 -13.00 25.13 -28.90
N ALA A 367 -12.56 24.43 -27.84
CA ALA A 367 -13.40 23.43 -27.19
C ALA A 367 -14.57 24.09 -26.46
N ARG A 368 -15.69 23.37 -26.46
CA ARG A 368 -16.85 23.67 -25.62
C ARG A 368 -16.71 23.08 -24.22
N VAL A 369 -15.65 22.35 -23.93
CA VAL A 369 -15.27 21.89 -22.58
C VAL A 369 -13.96 22.58 -22.17
N THR A 370 -13.82 22.90 -20.88
CA THR A 370 -12.57 23.49 -20.35
C THR A 370 -11.58 22.41 -19.91
N PRO A 371 -10.30 22.75 -19.74
CA PRO A 371 -9.29 21.87 -19.14
C PRO A 371 -9.68 21.28 -17.77
N GLU A 372 -10.53 21.97 -17.01
CA GLU A 372 -11.08 21.55 -15.72
C GLU A 372 -12.38 20.72 -15.84
N CYS A 373 -12.70 20.23 -17.04
CA CYS A 373 -13.88 19.42 -17.34
C CYS A 373 -15.23 20.14 -17.13
N SER A 374 -15.26 21.46 -17.26
CA SER A 374 -16.51 22.23 -17.21
C SER A 374 -17.08 22.44 -18.62
N CYS A 375 -18.38 22.21 -18.82
CA CYS A 375 -19.04 22.41 -20.10
C CYS A 375 -19.45 23.88 -20.30
N LYS A 376 -18.92 24.53 -21.34
CA LYS A 376 -19.34 25.86 -21.75
C LYS A 376 -20.77 25.79 -22.30
N ARG A 377 -21.63 26.68 -21.80
CA ARG A 377 -22.95 26.90 -22.37
C ARG A 377 -22.80 27.55 -23.73
N SER A 378 -23.54 27.07 -24.73
CA SER A 378 -23.67 27.84 -25.97
C SER A 378 -24.44 29.10 -25.63
N ILE A 379 -23.79 30.26 -25.74
CA ILE A 379 -24.51 31.54 -25.82
C ILE A 379 -25.32 31.43 -27.12
N ARG A 380 -26.64 31.41 -26.99
CA ARG A 380 -27.56 31.37 -28.14
C ARG A 380 -27.57 32.71 -28.84
#